data_AF-A0A7C4P3N1-F1
#
_entry.id   AF-A0A7C4P3N1-F1
#
_cell.length_a   1.000
_cell.length_b   1.000
_cell.length_c   1.000
_cell.angle_alpha   90.00
_cell.angle_beta   90.00
_cell.angle_gamma   90.00
#
_symmetry.space_group_name_H-M   'P 1'
#
loop_
_entity.id
_entity.type
_entity.pdbx_description
1 polymer ?
#
loop_
_entity_poly.entity_id
_entity_poly.type
_entity_poly.pdbx_seq_one_letter_code
_entity_poly.pdbx_strand_id
1 'polypeptide(L)'
;MKRIIFLAICLTGLVGIALAQTGGKTFTKSFNAEGVDKIKFDLPGTVDLKIWNQPTVRIEIHVTLPSSNTSTVEQLAKVGRYDLKGDMTSNLLVITAPNLQRVVKIKGEEVRETVTYVVFIPKDIEVEVSGTPSGMGAVSVQKKP
;
A
#
# COMPACT_ATOMS: atom_id res chain seq x y z
N MET A 1 5.88 53.74 35.12
CA MET A 1 5.96 52.27 35.28
C MET A 1 4.79 51.60 34.56
N LYS A 2 4.85 51.45 33.23
CA LYS A 2 3.76 50.84 32.44
C LYS A 2 4.16 50.35 31.04
N ARG A 3 5.47 50.30 30.75
CA ARG A 3 6.00 49.96 29.41
C ARG A 3 6.93 48.74 29.39
N ILE A 4 7.12 48.07 30.54
CA ILE A 4 8.06 46.94 30.66
C ILE A 4 7.32 45.59 30.75
N ILE A 5 5.99 45.58 30.90
CA ILE A 5 5.18 44.36 31.04
C ILE A 5 4.83 43.72 29.67
N PHE A 6 5.17 44.35 28.55
CA PHE A 6 4.84 43.84 27.21
C PHE A 6 5.92 42.94 26.58
N LEU A 7 7.04 42.67 27.25
CA LEU A 7 8.17 41.91 26.68
C LEU A 7 8.39 40.52 27.31
N ALA A 8 7.39 39.94 27.97
CA ALA A 8 7.54 38.69 28.73
C ALA A 8 6.55 37.56 28.33
N ILE A 9 5.88 37.66 27.19
CA ILE A 9 4.84 36.68 26.77
C ILE A 9 5.16 35.95 25.46
N CYS A 10 6.29 36.22 24.80
CA CYS A 10 6.62 35.64 23.50
C CYS A 10 7.65 34.50 23.54
N LEU A 11 7.72 33.71 24.63
CA LEU A 11 8.72 32.64 24.76
C LEU A 11 8.19 31.27 25.27
N THR A 12 6.89 31.06 25.38
CA THR A 12 6.36 29.75 25.82
C THR A 12 5.31 29.26 24.84
N GLY A 13 5.75 28.57 23.79
CA GLY A 13 4.81 28.02 22.82
C GLY A 13 5.44 27.43 21.57
N LEU A 14 6.53 26.69 21.68
CA LEU A 14 6.96 25.80 20.60
C LEU A 14 7.27 24.42 21.15
N VAL A 15 6.24 23.78 21.74
CA VAL A 15 6.25 22.32 21.84
C VAL A 15 5.99 21.81 20.43
N GLY A 16 7.08 21.61 19.69
CA GLY A 16 7.04 20.97 18.39
C GLY A 16 6.46 19.59 18.56
N ILE A 17 5.29 19.35 17.99
CA ILE A 17 4.71 18.03 17.85
C ILE A 17 5.65 17.28 16.91
N ALA A 18 6.60 16.53 17.49
CA ALA A 18 7.35 15.53 16.76
C ALA A 18 6.36 14.41 16.40
N LEU A 19 5.66 14.58 15.28
CA LEU A 19 4.98 13.47 14.62
C LEU A 19 6.08 12.47 14.30
N ALA A 20 6.19 11.43 15.12
CA ALA A 20 7.01 10.28 14.83
C ALA A 20 6.60 9.81 13.44
N GLN A 21 7.48 10.03 12.47
CA GLN A 21 7.37 9.42 11.16
C GLN A 21 7.59 7.93 11.40
N THR A 22 6.53 7.20 11.73
CA THR A 22 6.53 5.75 11.64
C THR A 22 7.10 5.42 10.26
N GLY A 23 8.17 4.62 10.24
CA GLY A 23 9.05 4.43 9.07
C GLY A 23 8.42 3.61 7.95
N GLY A 24 7.18 3.96 7.59
CA GLY A 24 6.44 3.39 6.49
C GLY A 24 6.57 4.24 5.24
N LYS A 25 6.56 3.57 4.08
CA LYS A 25 6.47 4.21 2.78
C LYS A 25 5.27 3.70 2.01
N THR A 26 4.67 4.60 1.26
CA THR A 26 3.62 4.27 0.30
C THR A 26 4.21 4.32 -1.10
N PHE A 27 4.05 3.24 -1.86
CA PHE A 27 4.37 3.17 -3.27
C PHE A 27 3.09 3.06 -4.08
N THR A 28 3.01 3.74 -5.22
CA THR A 28 1.84 3.68 -6.08
C THR A 28 2.21 3.10 -7.43
N LYS A 29 1.48 2.08 -7.86
CA LYS A 29 1.57 1.49 -9.19
C LYS A 29 0.21 1.58 -9.86
N SER A 30 0.20 1.91 -11.15
CA SER A 30 -1.03 1.92 -11.94
C SER A 30 -0.91 0.94 -13.11
N PHE A 31 -2.00 0.27 -13.41
CA PHE A 31 -2.14 -0.66 -14.52
C PHE A 31 -3.31 -0.23 -15.41
N ASN A 32 -3.14 -0.33 -16.72
CA ASN A 32 -4.26 -0.16 -17.64
C ASN A 32 -5.16 -1.40 -17.55
N ALA A 33 -6.45 -1.20 -17.36
CA ALA A 33 -7.47 -2.26 -17.32
C ALA A 33 -8.52 -2.10 -18.45
N GLU A 34 -8.23 -1.27 -19.45
CA GLU A 34 -9.05 -1.15 -20.66
C GLU A 34 -9.09 -2.48 -21.41
N GLY A 35 -10.29 -2.93 -21.75
CA GLY A 35 -10.51 -4.19 -22.49
C GLY A 35 -10.32 -5.46 -21.65
N VAL A 36 -10.21 -5.33 -20.33
CA VAL A 36 -10.07 -6.45 -19.41
C VAL A 36 -11.39 -6.67 -18.67
N ASP A 37 -11.94 -7.88 -18.75
CA ASP A 37 -13.20 -8.24 -18.09
C ASP A 37 -12.97 -8.70 -16.64
N LYS A 38 -11.78 -9.25 -16.35
CA LYS A 38 -11.43 -9.82 -15.05
C LYS A 38 -10.02 -9.42 -14.62
N ILE A 39 -9.87 -9.05 -13.35
CA ILE A 39 -8.57 -8.81 -12.73
C ILE A 39 -8.36 -9.81 -11.59
N LYS A 40 -7.21 -10.47 -11.60
CA LYS A 40 -6.77 -11.36 -10.53
C LYS A 40 -5.60 -10.74 -9.77
N PHE A 41 -5.74 -10.57 -8.47
CA PHE A 41 -4.69 -10.11 -7.57
C PHE A 41 -4.07 -11.29 -6.84
N ASP A 42 -2.81 -11.59 -7.13
CA ASP A 42 -1.98 -12.57 -6.41
C ASP A 42 -0.89 -11.82 -5.64
N LEU A 43 -1.33 -11.21 -4.53
CA LEU A 43 -0.53 -10.29 -3.73
C LEU A 43 -0.33 -10.89 -2.32
N PRO A 44 0.92 -11.06 -1.86
CA PRO A 44 1.20 -11.56 -0.53
C PRO A 44 0.99 -10.44 0.50
N GLY A 45 -0.04 -10.58 1.34
CA GLY A 45 -0.37 -9.64 2.41
C GLY A 45 -1.87 -9.34 2.49
N THR A 46 -2.22 -8.26 3.19
CA THR A 46 -3.60 -7.78 3.28
C THR A 46 -3.94 -6.89 2.09
N VAL A 47 -5.07 -7.17 1.43
CA VAL A 47 -5.56 -6.42 0.27
C VAL A 47 -6.90 -5.77 0.60
N ASP A 48 -6.96 -4.45 0.50
CA ASP A 48 -8.16 -3.64 0.63
C ASP A 48 -8.63 -3.16 -0.75
N LEU A 49 -9.87 -3.51 -1.12
CA LEU A 49 -10.43 -3.13 -2.41
C LEU A 49 -11.28 -1.86 -2.27
N LYS A 50 -11.09 -0.91 -3.18
CA LYS A 50 -11.85 0.33 -3.32
C LYS A 50 -12.30 0.49 -4.75
N ILE A 51 -13.55 0.87 -4.94
CA ILE A 51 -14.07 1.14 -6.28
C ILE A 51 -13.94 2.65 -6.57
N TRP A 52 -13.48 3.02 -7.76
CA TRP A 52 -13.30 4.41 -8.18
C TRP A 52 -13.72 4.66 -9.64
N ASN A 53 -13.88 5.94 -10.00
CA ASN A 53 -14.35 6.37 -11.32
C ASN A 53 -13.20 6.64 -12.31
N GLN A 54 -12.20 5.74 -12.38
CA GLN A 54 -11.09 5.86 -13.33
C GLN A 54 -10.93 4.53 -14.09
N PRO A 55 -10.58 4.56 -15.39
CA PRO A 55 -10.45 3.35 -16.21
C PRO A 55 -9.20 2.51 -15.85
N THR A 56 -8.28 3.08 -15.09
CA THR A 56 -7.07 2.41 -14.63
C THR A 56 -7.29 1.69 -13.31
N VAL A 57 -6.51 0.65 -13.05
CA VAL A 57 -6.35 0.07 -11.72
C VAL A 57 -5.17 0.76 -11.04
N ARG A 58 -5.35 1.25 -9.82
CA ARG A 58 -4.26 1.81 -9.01
C ARG A 58 -4.06 0.96 -7.78
N ILE A 59 -2.81 0.68 -7.44
CA ILE A 59 -2.44 -0.08 -6.25
C ILE A 59 -1.50 0.77 -5.43
N GLU A 60 -1.90 1.07 -4.21
CA GLU A 60 -1.05 1.66 -3.19
C GLU A 60 -0.51 0.56 -2.31
N ILE A 61 0.81 0.51 -2.17
CA ILE A 61 1.55 -0.48 -1.37
C ILE A 61 2.08 0.26 -0.15
N HIS A 62 1.51 -0.03 1.01
CA HIS A 62 1.96 0.48 2.29
C HIS A 62 2.93 -0.52 2.90
N VAL A 63 4.19 -0.12 3.00
CA VAL A 63 5.25 -0.93 3.59
C VAL A 63 5.65 -0.32 4.91
N THR A 64 5.64 -1.09 6.00
CA THR A 64 6.13 -0.67 7.32
C THR A 64 7.17 -1.65 7.83
N LEU A 65 8.30 -1.14 8.32
CA LEU A 65 9.33 -1.95 8.99
C LEU A 65 9.22 -1.76 10.52
N PRO A 66 9.41 -2.83 11.33
CA PRO A 66 9.46 -2.74 12.79
C PRO A 66 10.58 -1.83 13.27
N SER A 67 11.72 -1.86 12.59
CA SER A 67 12.76 -0.85 12.73
C SER A 67 12.42 0.32 11.82
N SER A 68 12.32 1.56 12.32
CA SER A 68 12.03 2.78 11.55
C SER A 68 13.14 3.19 10.55
N ASN A 69 13.78 2.22 9.91
CA ASN A 69 14.86 2.36 8.95
C ASN A 69 14.30 2.66 7.56
N THR A 70 13.79 3.88 7.38
CA THR A 70 13.25 4.40 6.11
C THR A 70 14.23 4.23 4.93
N SER A 71 15.53 4.33 5.18
CA SER A 71 16.59 4.12 4.18
C SER A 71 16.63 2.69 3.63
N THR A 72 16.30 1.70 4.47
CA THR A 72 16.22 0.30 4.07
C THR A 72 15.04 0.08 3.12
N VAL A 73 13.88 0.66 3.44
CA VAL A 73 12.70 0.59 2.56
C VAL A 73 13.01 1.17 1.19
N GLU A 74 13.74 2.28 1.12
CA GLU A 74 14.15 2.88 -0.15
C GLU A 74 15.12 2.01 -0.94
N GLN A 75 16.08 1.38 -0.28
CA GLN A 75 17.02 0.47 -0.94
C GLN A 75 16.29 -0.75 -1.51
N LEU A 76 15.37 -1.33 -0.74
CA LEU A 76 14.52 -2.43 -1.18
C LEU A 76 13.61 -2.03 -2.35
N ALA A 77 13.05 -0.81 -2.32
CA ALA A 77 12.29 -0.28 -3.44
C ALA A 77 13.14 -0.09 -4.70
N LYS A 78 14.37 0.42 -4.57
CA LYS A 78 15.30 0.62 -5.70
C LYS A 78 15.68 -0.67 -6.40
N VAL A 79 15.76 -1.79 -5.68
CA VAL A 79 16.03 -3.10 -6.28
C VAL A 79 14.75 -3.79 -6.80
N GLY A 80 13.62 -3.09 -6.82
CA GLY A 80 12.35 -3.57 -7.35
C GLY A 80 11.62 -4.56 -6.43
N ARG A 81 11.91 -4.56 -5.12
CA ARG A 81 11.25 -5.50 -4.18
C ARG A 81 9.73 -5.34 -4.16
N TYR A 82 9.25 -4.10 -4.21
CA TYR A 82 7.82 -3.77 -4.22
C TYR A 82 7.26 -3.58 -5.64
N ASP A 83 8.00 -3.98 -6.67
CA ASP A 83 7.46 -3.93 -8.02
C ASP A 83 6.38 -4.99 -8.22
N LEU A 84 5.26 -4.52 -8.75
CA LEU A 84 4.16 -5.35 -9.20
C LEU A 84 4.31 -5.61 -10.70
N LYS A 85 4.04 -6.84 -11.11
CA LYS A 85 3.93 -7.24 -12.52
C LYS A 85 2.47 -7.45 -12.87
N GLY A 86 2.06 -6.93 -14.02
CA GLY A 86 0.75 -7.17 -14.62
C GLY A 86 0.95 -7.99 -15.88
N ASP A 87 0.49 -9.24 -15.86
CA ASP A 87 0.51 -10.13 -17.02
C ASP A 87 -0.91 -10.19 -17.60
N MET A 88 -1.05 -9.76 -18.86
CA MET A 88 -2.33 -9.77 -19.56
C MET A 88 -2.44 -11.03 -20.40
N THR A 89 -3.39 -11.90 -20.07
CA THR A 89 -3.66 -13.15 -20.79
C THR A 89 -5.10 -13.13 -21.29
N SER A 90 -5.27 -12.95 -22.60
CA SER A 90 -6.57 -12.76 -23.25
C SER A 90 -7.34 -11.57 -22.66
N ASN A 91 -8.32 -11.81 -21.78
CA ASN A 91 -9.16 -10.79 -21.12
C ASN A 91 -8.98 -10.78 -19.59
N LEU A 92 -7.90 -11.40 -19.09
CA LEU A 92 -7.56 -11.49 -17.68
C LEU A 92 -6.26 -10.72 -17.41
N LEU A 93 -6.32 -9.74 -16.52
CA LEU A 93 -5.13 -9.06 -15.98
C LEU A 93 -4.74 -9.73 -14.66
N VAL A 94 -3.58 -10.37 -14.62
CA VAL A 94 -3.04 -10.98 -13.40
C VAL A 94 -1.97 -10.08 -12.82
N ILE A 95 -2.19 -9.58 -11.60
CA ILE A 95 -1.25 -8.71 -10.90
C ILE A 95 -0.55 -9.48 -9.79
N THR A 96 0.78 -9.60 -9.88
CA THR A 96 1.63 -10.37 -8.97
C THR A 96 2.72 -9.51 -8.35
N ALA A 97 3.20 -9.92 -7.17
CA ALA A 97 4.37 -9.32 -6.49
C ALA A 97 5.54 -10.32 -6.40
N PRO A 98 6.25 -10.62 -7.52
CA PRO A 98 7.19 -11.73 -7.59
C PRO A 98 8.43 -11.55 -6.69
N ASN A 99 8.84 -10.30 -6.45
CA ASN A 99 10.04 -10.01 -5.67
C ASN A 99 9.80 -9.97 -4.15
N LEU A 100 8.53 -9.92 -3.72
CA LEU A 100 8.17 -9.83 -2.30
C LEU A 100 8.16 -11.20 -1.61
N GLN A 101 7.95 -12.28 -2.37
CA GLN A 101 7.95 -13.66 -1.85
C GLN A 101 9.33 -14.15 -1.39
N ARG A 102 10.41 -13.44 -1.72
CA ARG A 102 11.78 -13.82 -1.37
C ARG A 102 12.16 -13.25 -0.01
N VAL A 103 12.77 -14.08 0.85
CA VAL A 103 13.39 -13.65 2.10
C VAL A 103 14.63 -12.81 1.78
N VAL A 104 14.69 -11.59 2.32
CA VAL A 104 15.86 -10.70 2.17
C VAL A 104 16.57 -10.58 3.52
N LYS A 105 17.90 -10.67 3.48
CA LYS A 105 18.76 -10.48 4.63
C LYS A 105 19.60 -9.22 4.45
N ILE A 106 19.60 -8.34 5.44
CA ILE A 106 20.44 -7.14 5.47
C ILE A 106 21.39 -7.29 6.66
N LYS A 107 22.70 -7.26 6.39
CA LYS A 107 23.75 -7.46 7.40
C LYS A 107 23.59 -8.74 8.24
N GLY A 108 23.02 -9.80 7.64
CA GLY A 108 22.81 -11.09 8.30
C GLY A 108 21.46 -11.23 9.05
N GLU A 109 20.70 -10.14 9.21
CA GLU A 109 19.39 -10.14 9.84
C GLU A 109 18.27 -10.23 8.78
N GLU A 110 17.25 -11.02 9.04
CA GLU A 110 16.08 -11.13 8.16
C GLU A 110 15.22 -9.88 8.27
N VAL A 111 14.97 -9.24 7.12
CA VAL A 111 14.07 -8.09 7.06
C VAL A 111 12.64 -8.60 7.15
N ARG A 112 11.98 -8.31 8.27
CA ARG A 112 10.54 -8.52 8.45
C ARG A 112 9.83 -7.21 8.21
N GLU A 113 8.95 -7.19 7.23
CA GLU A 113 8.17 -6.02 6.84
C GLU A 113 6.69 -6.39 6.83
N THR A 114 5.86 -5.40 7.15
CA THR A 114 4.40 -5.50 7.02
C THR A 114 4.01 -4.79 5.75
N VAL A 115 3.37 -5.51 4.82
CA VAL A 115 2.91 -4.97 3.54
C VAL A 115 1.39 -5.07 3.43
N THR A 116 0.76 -3.93 3.17
CA THR A 116 -0.68 -3.80 2.96
C THR A 116 -0.92 -3.15 1.61
N TYR A 117 -1.93 -3.60 0.88
CA TYR A 117 -2.31 -3.08 -0.43
C TYR A 117 -3.66 -2.39 -0.36
N VAL A 118 -3.78 -1.21 -0.95
CA VAL A 118 -5.06 -0.57 -1.24
C VAL A 118 -5.21 -0.52 -2.76
N VAL A 119 -6.17 -1.26 -3.27
CA VAL A 119 -6.41 -1.42 -4.70
C VAL A 119 -7.65 -0.63 -5.10
N PHE A 120 -7.48 0.31 -6.01
CA PHE A 120 -8.54 1.10 -6.61
C PHE A 120 -8.90 0.52 -7.99
N ILE A 121 -10.17 0.13 -8.15
CA ILE A 121 -10.67 -0.66 -9.28
C ILE A 121 -11.84 0.08 -9.93
N PRO A 122 -11.93 0.12 -11.27
CA PRO A 122 -13.11 0.63 -11.98
C PRO A 122 -14.40 -0.13 -11.61
N LYS A 123 -15.55 0.49 -11.88
CA LYS A 123 -16.88 -0.01 -11.46
C LYS A 123 -17.39 -1.26 -12.17
N ASP A 124 -16.79 -1.62 -13.31
CA ASP A 124 -17.36 -2.59 -14.25
C ASP A 124 -16.43 -3.79 -14.54
N ILE A 125 -15.56 -4.16 -13.59
CA ILE A 125 -14.60 -5.27 -13.76
C ILE A 125 -14.77 -6.31 -12.66
N GLU A 126 -14.73 -7.60 -13.03
CA GLU A 126 -14.77 -8.71 -12.08
C GLU A 126 -13.41 -8.87 -11.38
N VAL A 127 -13.41 -9.05 -10.06
CA VAL A 127 -12.18 -9.07 -9.26
C VAL A 127 -12.05 -10.39 -8.51
N GLU A 128 -10.91 -11.05 -8.68
CA GLU A 128 -10.52 -12.24 -7.93
C GLU A 128 -9.28 -11.92 -7.08
N VAL A 129 -9.35 -12.17 -5.77
CA VAL A 129 -8.19 -11.98 -4.87
C VAL A 129 -7.72 -13.34 -4.39
N SER A 130 -6.48 -13.69 -4.75
CA SER A 130 -5.76 -14.88 -4.29
C SER A 130 -4.93 -14.49 -3.06
N GLY A 131 -5.59 -14.33 -1.92
CA GLY A 131 -4.98 -13.94 -0.64
C GLY A 131 -6.05 -13.88 0.43
N THR A 132 -5.71 -14.11 1.70
CA THR A 132 -6.68 -14.06 2.81
C THR A 132 -7.29 -12.65 2.85
N PRO A 133 -8.57 -12.47 2.47
CA PRO A 133 -9.19 -11.17 2.53
C PRO A 133 -9.25 -10.79 4.00
N SER A 134 -8.55 -9.72 4.42
CA SER A 134 -8.72 -9.19 5.79
C SER A 134 -10.07 -8.47 5.97
N GLY A 135 -10.96 -8.61 4.98
CA GLY A 135 -12.38 -8.31 5.07
C GLY A 135 -13.23 -9.44 4.51
N MET A 136 -13.28 -10.60 5.18
CA MET A 136 -14.41 -11.54 5.03
C MET A 136 -15.60 -11.02 5.84
N GLY A 137 -16.25 -9.98 5.33
CA GLY A 137 -17.70 -9.94 5.35
C GLY A 137 -18.17 -10.79 4.17
N ALA A 138 -18.77 -11.95 4.45
CA ALA A 138 -19.24 -12.88 3.43
C ALA A 138 -20.17 -12.19 2.43
N VAL A 139 -19.73 -12.02 1.18
CA VAL A 139 -20.65 -11.80 0.06
C VAL A 139 -21.15 -13.17 -0.36
N SER A 140 -22.20 -13.61 0.33
CA SER A 140 -23.03 -14.73 -0.07
C SER A 140 -23.75 -14.34 -1.37
N VAL A 141 -23.26 -14.82 -2.51
CA VAL A 141 -24.02 -14.84 -3.77
C VAL A 141 -25.16 -15.85 -3.58
N GLN A 142 -26.33 -15.33 -3.18
CA GLN A 142 -27.59 -16.08 -3.22
C GLN A 142 -27.98 -16.31 -4.68
N LYS A 143 -27.69 -17.52 -5.17
CA LYS A 143 -28.29 -18.08 -6.39
C LYS A 143 -29.76 -18.37 -6.08
N LYS A 144 -30.67 -17.55 -6.60
CA LYS A 144 -32.12 -17.76 -6.49
C LYS A 144 -32.60 -18.68 -7.64
N PRO A 145 -33.30 -19.80 -7.37
CA PRO A 145 -34.11 -20.48 -8.37
C PRO A 145 -35.43 -19.75 -8.63
#